data_AF-A0AAF0V741-F1
#
_entry.id   AF-A0AAF0V741-F1
#
_cell.length_a   1.000
_cell.length_b   1.000
_cell.length_c   1.000
_cell.angle_alpha   90.00
_cell.angle_beta   90.00
_cell.angle_gamma   90.00
#
_symmetry.space_group_name_H-M   'P 1'
#
loop_
_entity.id
_entity.type
_entity.pdbx_description
1 polymer ?
#
loop_
_entity_poly.entity_id
_entity_poly.type
_entity_poly.pdbx_seq_one_letter_code
_entity_poly.pdbx_strand_id
1 'polypeptide(L)'
;FVILFTSSIVKGDLVADVCARASQPPLCEKLIRSDPRSKTKDLDILGAITFNMTTPLIRSTIDLSFSLRDNATNPTLKRVYLDCGSYIAYAYTHIMIGMSFLGTEKLLVYLKR
;
A
#
# COMPACT_ATOMS: atom_id res chain seq x y z
N PHE A 1 -36.39 -17.92 32.53
CA PHE A 1 -35.61 -16.73 32.14
C PHE A 1 -34.88 -17.09 30.85
N VAL A 2 -35.35 -16.65 29.69
CA VAL A 2 -34.74 -17.01 28.39
C VAL A 2 -33.81 -15.86 28.02
N ILE A 3 -32.50 -16.11 28.06
CA ILE A 3 -31.50 -15.15 27.59
C ILE A 3 -31.44 -15.27 26.07
N LEU A 4 -32.17 -14.39 25.38
CA LEU A 4 -32.03 -14.17 23.95
C LEU A 4 -30.69 -13.46 23.71
N PHE A 5 -29.66 -14.21 23.33
CA PHE A 5 -28.44 -13.63 22.75
C PHE A 5 -28.79 -13.09 21.37
N THR A 6 -29.19 -11.82 21.30
CA THR A 6 -29.16 -11.08 20.03
C THR A 6 -27.70 -10.91 19.65
N SER A 7 -27.17 -11.87 18.89
CA SER A 7 -25.88 -11.72 18.21
C SER A 7 -26.07 -10.63 17.17
N SER A 8 -25.80 -9.39 17.56
CA SER A 8 -25.57 -8.33 16.59
C SER A 8 -24.38 -8.80 15.77
N ILE A 9 -24.61 -9.09 14.49
CA ILE A 9 -23.53 -9.29 13.53
C ILE A 9 -22.84 -7.93 13.42
N VAL A 10 -21.87 -7.69 14.29
CA VAL A 10 -20.91 -6.59 14.13
C VAL A 10 -20.17 -6.95 12.86
N LYS A 11 -20.59 -6.34 11.74
CA LYS A 11 -19.81 -6.42 10.49
C LYS A 11 -18.47 -5.77 10.81
N GLY A 12 -17.44 -6.60 10.97
CA GLY A 12 -16.08 -6.19 11.25
C GLY A 12 -15.64 -5.13 10.25
N ASP A 13 -14.93 -4.13 10.75
CA ASP A 13 -14.35 -3.09 9.92
C ASP A 13 -13.14 -3.68 9.19
N LEU A 14 -13.31 -3.94 7.88
CA LEU A 14 -12.28 -4.57 7.06
C LEU A 14 -10.96 -3.79 7.09
N VAL A 15 -11.00 -2.46 7.23
CA VAL A 15 -9.78 -1.65 7.34
C VAL A 15 -9.07 -1.94 8.66
N ALA A 16 -9.81 -2.03 9.76
CA ALA A 16 -9.24 -2.38 11.06
C ALA A 16 -8.64 -3.80 11.04
N ASP A 17 -9.33 -4.76 10.42
CA ASP A 17 -8.87 -6.16 10.32
C ASP A 17 -7.57 -6.29 9.51
N VAL A 18 -7.46 -5.57 8.39
CA VAL A 18 -6.23 -5.54 7.57
C VAL A 18 -5.10 -4.83 8.32
N CYS A 19 -5.39 -3.66 8.91
CA CYS A 19 -4.37 -2.85 9.56
C CYS A 19 -3.88 -3.43 10.89
N ALA A 20 -4.67 -4.26 11.58
CA ALA A 20 -4.21 -5.01 12.75
C ALA A 20 -3.02 -5.94 12.46
N ARG A 21 -2.84 -6.33 11.19
CA ARG A 21 -1.71 -7.16 10.73
C ARG A 21 -0.53 -6.36 10.19
N ALA A 22 -0.66 -5.04 10.09
CA ALA A 22 0.40 -4.17 9.63
C ALA A 22 1.47 -3.96 10.72
N SER A 23 2.69 -3.67 10.31
CA SER A 23 3.78 -3.31 11.25
C SER A 23 3.50 -2.01 12.02
N GLN A 24 2.69 -1.12 11.45
CA GLN A 24 2.25 0.13 12.09
C GLN A 24 0.73 0.29 11.92
N PRO A 25 -0.09 -0.36 12.76
CA PRO A 25 -1.55 -0.31 12.63
C PRO A 25 -2.14 1.10 12.59
N PRO A 26 -1.75 2.05 13.46
CA PRO A 26 -2.31 3.41 13.42
C PRO A 26 -2.00 4.17 12.13
N LEU A 27 -0.79 3.97 11.56
CA LEU A 27 -0.41 4.58 10.29
C LEU A 27 -1.20 3.95 9.15
N CYS A 28 -1.35 2.63 9.13
CA CYS A 28 -2.16 1.91 8.15
C CYS A 28 -3.59 2.44 8.13
N GLU A 29 -4.25 2.52 9.29
CA GLU A 29 -5.64 2.99 9.36
C GLU A 29 -5.75 4.44 8.87
N LYS A 30 -4.84 5.32 9.33
CA LYS A 30 -4.83 6.71 8.89
C LYS A 30 -4.69 6.82 7.37
N LEU A 31 -3.79 6.06 6.77
CA LEU A 31 -3.55 6.08 5.33
C LEU A 31 -4.76 5.52 4.58
N ILE A 32 -5.17 4.29 4.87
CA ILE A 32 -6.25 3.62 4.13
C ILE A 32 -7.56 4.41 4.25
N ARG A 33 -7.92 4.91 5.45
CA ARG A 33 -9.17 5.67 5.65
C ARG A 33 -9.16 7.06 5.01
N SER A 34 -8.00 7.57 4.59
CA SER A 34 -7.94 8.84 3.86
C SER A 34 -8.52 8.74 2.45
N ASP A 35 -8.61 7.53 1.89
CA ASP A 35 -9.30 7.30 0.61
C ASP A 35 -10.79 6.99 0.86
N PRO A 36 -11.73 7.78 0.32
CA PRO A 36 -13.17 7.56 0.51
C PRO A 36 -13.66 6.16 0.09
N ARG A 37 -12.95 5.48 -0.82
CA ARG A 37 -13.28 4.13 -1.30
C ARG A 37 -13.00 3.05 -0.25
N SER A 38 -12.31 3.39 0.85
CA SER A 38 -11.96 2.45 1.93
C SER A 38 -13.15 1.94 2.73
N LYS A 39 -14.33 2.58 2.60
CA LYS A 39 -15.59 2.15 3.24
C LYS A 39 -16.18 0.87 2.61
N THR A 40 -15.48 0.30 1.64
CA THR A 40 -15.79 -0.95 0.97
C THR A 40 -15.62 -2.17 1.88
N LYS A 41 -16.11 -3.32 1.40
CA LYS A 41 -15.81 -4.64 1.96
C LYS A 41 -14.96 -5.50 1.02
N ASP A 42 -14.42 -4.88 -0.01
CA ASP A 42 -13.64 -5.49 -1.06
C ASP A 42 -12.15 -5.32 -0.76
N LEU A 43 -11.46 -6.44 -0.49
CA LEU A 43 -10.02 -6.46 -0.23
C LEU A 43 -9.21 -5.98 -1.45
N ASP A 44 -9.70 -6.19 -2.67
CA ASP A 44 -9.02 -5.76 -3.90
C ASP A 44 -8.99 -4.23 -3.99
N ILE A 45 -10.08 -3.58 -3.56
CA ILE A 45 -10.13 -2.12 -3.48
C ILE A 45 -9.16 -1.62 -2.41
N LEU A 46 -9.07 -2.26 -1.23
CA LEU A 46 -8.09 -1.88 -0.21
C LEU A 46 -6.64 -2.10 -0.67
N GLY A 47 -6.37 -3.17 -1.40
CA GLY A 47 -5.08 -3.42 -2.05
C GLY A 47 -4.74 -2.32 -3.07
N ALA A 48 -5.69 -1.99 -3.95
CA ALA A 48 -5.50 -0.93 -4.94
C ALA A 48 -5.28 0.45 -4.31
N ILE A 49 -5.99 0.77 -3.21
CA ILE A 49 -5.76 2.00 -2.44
C ILE A 49 -4.32 2.02 -1.92
N THR A 50 -3.86 0.93 -1.32
CA THR A 50 -2.49 0.79 -0.79
C THR A 50 -1.45 1.07 -1.87
N PHE A 51 -1.55 0.39 -3.03
CA PHE A 51 -0.62 0.60 -4.13
C PHE A 51 -0.66 2.01 -4.70
N ASN A 52 -1.85 2.61 -4.85
CA ASN A 52 -2.00 3.98 -5.34
C ASN A 52 -1.37 5.01 -4.40
N MET A 53 -1.40 4.79 -3.09
CA MET A 53 -0.74 5.66 -2.10
C MET A 53 0.79 5.49 -2.11
N THR A 54 1.27 4.26 -2.22
CA THR A 54 2.70 3.95 -2.12
C THR A 54 3.48 4.33 -3.38
N THR A 55 2.89 4.16 -4.57
CA THR A 55 3.53 4.43 -5.87
C THR A 55 4.15 5.84 -5.98
N PRO A 56 3.41 6.94 -5.73
CA PRO A 56 3.96 8.30 -5.84
C PRO A 56 5.00 8.60 -4.75
N LEU A 57 4.84 8.04 -3.54
CA LEU A 57 5.80 8.20 -2.46
C LEU A 57 7.15 7.57 -2.83
N ILE A 58 7.13 6.34 -3.37
CA ILE A 58 8.35 5.65 -3.80
C ILE A 58 9.03 6.41 -4.93
N ARG A 59 8.27 6.83 -5.95
CA ARG A 59 8.81 7.63 -7.05
C ARG A 59 9.49 8.89 -6.54
N SER A 60 8.81 9.64 -5.67
CA SER A 60 9.37 10.87 -5.08
C SER A 60 10.63 10.58 -4.25
N THR A 61 10.70 9.43 -3.59
CA THR A 61 11.86 9.02 -2.80
C THR A 61 13.05 8.63 -3.69
N ILE A 62 12.80 8.02 -4.86
CA ILE A 62 13.83 7.77 -5.88
C ILE A 62 14.40 9.10 -6.38
N ASP A 63 13.52 10.03 -6.77
CA ASP A 63 13.91 11.35 -7.26
C ASP A 63 14.71 12.13 -6.21
N LEU A 64 14.26 12.10 -4.95
CA LEU A 64 14.99 12.68 -3.82
C LEU A 64 16.37 12.04 -3.64
N SER A 65 16.47 10.71 -3.69
CA SER A 65 17.75 10.00 -3.52
C SER A 65 18.75 10.41 -4.59
N PHE A 66 18.33 10.48 -5.86
CA PHE A 66 19.22 10.92 -6.93
C PHE A 66 19.54 12.42 -6.86
N SER A 67 18.60 13.26 -6.46
CA SER A 67 18.88 14.69 -6.21
C SER A 67 19.93 14.87 -5.10
N LEU A 68 19.81 14.12 -4.01
CA LEU A 68 20.78 14.15 -2.91
C LEU A 68 22.16 13.64 -3.35
N ARG A 69 22.22 12.58 -4.17
CA ARG A 69 23.46 12.09 -4.80
C ARG A 69 24.14 13.20 -5.61
N ASP A 70 23.38 13.91 -6.44
CA ASP A 70 23.93 14.91 -7.36
C ASP A 70 24.48 16.13 -6.63
N ASN A 71 23.86 16.48 -5.50
CA ASN A 71 24.27 17.61 -4.68
C ASN A 71 25.31 17.26 -3.59
N ALA A 72 25.55 15.99 -3.30
CA ALA A 72 26.54 15.60 -2.30
C ALA A 72 27.97 15.83 -2.82
N THR A 73 28.85 16.38 -1.98
CA THR A 73 30.30 16.49 -2.27
C THR A 73 31.08 15.28 -1.76
N ASN A 74 30.63 14.68 -0.65
CA ASN A 74 31.28 13.51 -0.07
C ASN A 74 31.06 12.26 -0.95
N PRO A 75 32.13 11.57 -1.40
CA PRO A 75 32.02 10.42 -2.31
C PRO A 75 31.35 9.20 -1.67
N THR A 76 31.54 8.99 -0.36
CA THR A 76 30.83 7.94 0.38
C THR A 76 29.34 8.23 0.40
N LEU A 77 28.96 9.48 0.66
CA LEU A 77 27.55 9.87 0.69
C LEU A 77 26.88 9.76 -0.70
N LYS A 78 27.60 10.11 -1.78
CA LYS A 78 27.14 9.85 -3.15
C LYS A 78 26.81 8.38 -3.39
N ARG A 79 27.69 7.47 -2.95
CA ARG A 79 27.49 6.03 -3.11
C ARG A 79 26.27 5.56 -2.32
N VAL A 80 26.12 5.99 -1.07
CA VAL A 80 24.94 5.66 -0.25
C VAL A 80 23.64 6.07 -0.94
N TYR A 81 23.55 7.31 -1.45
CA TYR A 81 22.35 7.77 -2.13
C TYR A 81 22.09 7.06 -3.46
N LEU A 82 23.14 6.71 -4.21
CA LEU A 82 23.03 5.89 -5.41
C LEU A 82 22.46 4.51 -5.08
N ASP A 83 22.98 3.86 -4.05
CA ASP A 83 22.54 2.53 -3.61
C ASP A 83 21.09 2.57 -3.12
N CYS A 84 20.73 3.57 -2.31
CA CYS A 84 19.36 3.79 -1.86
C CYS A 84 18.40 3.99 -3.05
N GLY A 85 18.72 4.92 -3.97
CA GLY A 85 17.88 5.20 -5.13
C GLY A 85 17.69 3.95 -6.01
N SER A 86 18.75 3.17 -6.20
CA SER A 86 18.72 1.93 -7.00
C SER A 86 17.90 0.83 -6.34
N TYR A 87 18.07 0.62 -5.03
CA TYR A 87 17.29 -0.38 -4.29
C TYR A 87 15.79 -0.03 -4.26
N ILE A 88 15.47 1.25 -4.08
CA ILE A 88 14.08 1.73 -4.07
C ILE A 88 13.48 1.63 -5.48
N ALA A 89 14.23 1.93 -6.54
CA ALA A 89 13.79 1.73 -7.92
C ALA A 89 13.53 0.24 -8.24
N TYR A 90 14.33 -0.67 -7.70
CA TYR A 90 14.05 -2.11 -7.79
C TYR A 90 12.78 -2.51 -7.05
N ALA A 91 12.54 -1.97 -5.84
CA ALA A 91 11.28 -2.21 -5.12
C ALA A 91 10.06 -1.65 -5.86
N TYR A 92 10.22 -0.51 -6.54
CA TYR A 92 9.17 0.13 -7.34
C TYR A 92 8.66 -0.79 -8.46
N THR A 93 9.55 -1.50 -9.17
CA THR A 93 9.12 -2.42 -10.24
C THR A 93 8.27 -3.57 -9.69
N HIS A 94 8.62 -4.10 -8.52
CA HIS A 94 7.85 -5.17 -7.86
C HIS A 94 6.47 -4.70 -7.41
N ILE A 95 6.38 -3.46 -6.94
CA ILE A 95 5.11 -2.83 -6.56
C ILE A 95 4.20 -2.64 -7.79
N MET A 96 4.75 -2.20 -8.92
CA MET A 96 4.00 -2.08 -10.18
C MET A 96 3.50 -3.43 -10.69
N ILE A 97 4.32 -4.48 -10.58
CA ILE A 97 3.92 -5.86 -10.90
C ILE A 97 2.78 -6.30 -9.97
N GLY A 98 2.89 -6.09 -8.66
CA GLY A 98 1.83 -6.42 -7.70
C GLY A 98 0.50 -5.73 -8.02
N MET A 99 0.56 -4.45 -8.41
CA MET A 99 -0.62 -3.70 -8.84
C MET A 99 -1.26 -4.29 -10.11
N SER A 100 -0.46 -4.79 -11.06
CA SER A 100 -0.99 -5.40 -12.28
C SER A 100 -1.79 -6.68 -12.01
N PHE A 101 -1.40 -7.47 -11.01
CA PHE A 101 -2.11 -8.70 -10.63
C PHE A 101 -3.52 -8.41 -10.08
N LEU A 102 -3.67 -7.37 -9.26
CA LEU A 102 -4.99 -6.92 -8.80
C LEU A 102 -5.90 -6.46 -9.96
N GLY A 103 -5.31 -5.86 -11.01
CA GLY A 103 -6.04 -5.48 -12.22
C GLY A 103 -6.49 -6.69 -13.06
N THR A 104 -5.66 -7.74 -13.15
CA THR A 104 -5.97 -8.95 -13.92
C THR A 104 -7.03 -9.84 -13.27
N GLU A 105 -7.15 -9.87 -11.93
CA GLU A 105 -8.19 -10.65 -11.26
C GLU A 105 -9.60 -10.15 -11.60
N LYS A 106 -9.79 -8.82 -11.72
CA LYS A 106 -11.07 -8.28 -12.20
C LYS A 106 -11.36 -8.65 -13.65
N LEU A 107 -10.36 -8.69 -14.52
CA LEU A 107 -10.54 -9.13 -15.91
C LEU A 107 -10.91 -10.62 -15.98
N LEU A 108 -10.28 -11.47 -15.17
CA LEU A 108 -10.58 -12.91 -15.09
C LEU A 108 -11.96 -13.20 -14.50
N VAL A 109 -12.44 -12.41 -13.54
CA VAL A 109 -13.80 -12.51 -13.00
C VAL A 109 -14.85 -12.04 -14.03
N TYR A 110 -14.53 -11.00 -14.82
CA TYR A 110 -15.40 -10.56 -15.93
C TYR A 110 -15.44 -11.52 -17.11
N LEU A 111 -14.32 -12.20 -17.41
CA LEU A 111 -14.21 -13.16 -18.52
C LEU A 111 -14.69 -14.57 -18.16
N LYS A 112 -14.93 -14.86 -16.87
CA LYS A 112 -15.53 -16.12 -16.39
C LYS A 112 -17.04 -16.03 -16.14
N ARG A 113 -17.70 -14.94 -16.55
CA ARG A 113 -19.15 -14.74 -16.40
C ARG A 113 -19.85 -14.81 -17.75
#